data_AF-A0A1S3QWF1-F1
#
_entry.id   AF-A0A1S3QWF1-F1
#
_cell.length_a   1.000
_cell.length_b   1.000
_cell.length_c   1.000
_cell.angle_alpha   90.00
_cell.angle_beta   90.00
_cell.angle_gamma   90.00
#
_symmetry.space_group_name_H-M   'P 1'
#
loop_
_entity.id
_entity.type
_entity.pdbx_description
1 polymer ?
#
loop_
_entity_poly.entity_id
_entity_poly.type
_entity_poly.pdbx_seq_one_letter_code
_entity_poly.pdbx_strand_id
1 'polypeptide(L)'
;MAVSRATHFTPAVRFLGSCYKQRHLAPHLSVGWRAISGGEYKRPGQTQDNTPIWKKFDFDKGVEGIRKHFTLLKNEFLGRWTGPEGKPLIEHILEQTRVIWEFRGPESLEQWTVSSDQEIGGRSEAYLKLGRNNTTCLMYGTLCSAPPRDGETRYSGYCTMRSKPPMGSFDSKKHHDWSSFNTLHLRIRGDGRPWMINVGAETYFSHQKDDMYSYFLYTRGGPYWQDVKIPFSKFFLSSRGRIQDDQHPLWLDKVNTIGITLGDKADGPFQLEIDFVAVCNDRAHTEEFAYEVYKRNPEV
;
A
#
# COMPACT_ATOMS: atom_id res chain seq x y z
N MET A 1 70.00 32.31 8.72
CA MET A 1 70.79 31.25 8.06
C MET A 1 70.83 30.03 8.95
N ALA A 2 70.13 28.97 8.57
CA ALA A 2 70.45 27.56 8.85
C ALA A 2 69.21 26.73 8.48
N VAL A 3 69.33 26.03 7.36
CA VAL A 3 68.36 25.06 6.84
C VAL A 3 68.49 23.79 7.67
N SER A 4 67.39 23.28 8.24
CA SER A 4 67.38 21.98 8.93
C SER A 4 66.33 21.06 8.33
N ARG A 5 66.87 20.12 7.55
CA ARG A 5 66.38 18.82 7.06
C ARG A 5 65.08 18.28 7.67
N ALA A 6 64.16 17.96 6.77
CA ALA A 6 63.09 16.99 6.98
C ALA A 6 63.65 15.59 7.25
N THR A 7 63.18 14.95 8.32
CA THR A 7 63.31 13.51 8.55
C THR A 7 61.90 12.92 8.68
N HIS A 8 61.56 12.11 7.69
CA HIS A 8 60.36 11.28 7.67
C HIS A 8 60.43 10.24 8.80
N PHE A 9 59.39 10.20 9.64
CA PHE A 9 59.07 9.04 10.48
C PHE A 9 57.58 8.73 10.31
N THR A 10 57.29 7.78 9.44
CA THR A 10 55.98 7.18 9.24
C THR A 10 55.75 6.11 10.32
N PRO A 11 54.70 6.18 11.15
CA PRO A 11 54.28 5.03 11.93
C PRO A 11 53.53 4.06 11.00
N ALA A 12 54.04 2.83 10.91
CA ALA A 12 53.41 1.73 10.19
C ALA A 12 52.15 1.28 10.95
N VAL A 13 50.99 1.83 10.56
CA VAL A 13 49.69 1.26 10.94
C VAL A 13 49.37 0.14 9.96
N ARG A 14 49.42 -1.10 10.46
CA ARG A 14 48.95 -2.29 9.74
C ARG A 14 47.45 -2.14 9.46
N PHE A 15 47.11 -1.84 8.21
CA PHE A 15 45.76 -2.03 7.67
C PHE A 15 45.43 -3.53 7.67
N LEU A 16 44.64 -3.98 8.65
CA LEU A 16 43.86 -5.21 8.49
C LEU A 16 42.65 -4.88 7.62
N GLY A 17 42.87 -4.89 6.30
CA GLY A 17 41.81 -4.83 5.31
C GLY A 17 40.99 -6.12 5.35
N SER A 18 39.87 -6.11 6.08
CA SER A 18 38.80 -7.07 5.84
C SER A 18 38.05 -6.63 4.58
N CYS A 19 38.49 -7.14 3.43
CA CYS A 19 37.73 -7.06 2.18
C CYS A 19 36.50 -7.97 2.29
N TYR A 20 35.43 -7.51 2.93
CA TYR A 20 34.11 -8.06 2.66
C TYR A 20 33.72 -7.64 1.25
N LYS A 21 33.88 -8.54 0.28
CA LYS A 21 33.22 -8.44 -1.02
C LYS A 21 31.71 -8.40 -0.77
N GLN A 22 31.12 -7.22 -0.73
CA GLN A 22 29.68 -7.06 -0.95
C GLN A 22 29.38 -7.60 -2.35
N ARG A 23 28.85 -8.83 -2.40
CA ARG A 23 28.18 -9.32 -3.60
C ARG A 23 26.96 -8.44 -3.78
N HIS A 24 27.00 -7.57 -4.79
CA HIS A 24 25.80 -6.98 -5.36
C HIS A 24 24.84 -8.12 -5.70
N LEU A 25 23.75 -8.25 -4.94
CA LEU A 25 22.58 -9.04 -5.33
C LEU A 25 21.92 -8.28 -6.48
N ALA A 26 22.34 -8.59 -7.71
CA ALA A 26 21.51 -8.35 -8.88
C ALA A 26 20.16 -9.06 -8.66
N PRO A 27 19.01 -8.45 -9.01
CA PRO A 27 17.76 -9.18 -9.01
C PRO A 27 17.89 -10.28 -10.07
N HIS A 28 17.96 -11.52 -9.61
CA HIS A 28 17.94 -12.68 -10.48
C HIS A 28 16.52 -12.78 -11.06
N LEU A 29 16.30 -12.15 -12.22
CA LEU A 29 15.32 -12.68 -13.17
C LEU A 29 15.97 -13.87 -13.88
N SER A 30 16.21 -14.91 -13.09
CA SER A 30 16.36 -16.25 -13.60
C SER A 30 15.33 -17.08 -12.86
N VAL A 31 14.19 -17.30 -13.51
CA VAL A 31 13.44 -18.54 -13.30
C VAL A 31 14.45 -19.64 -13.59
N GLY A 32 15.11 -20.11 -12.54
CA GLY A 32 16.16 -21.08 -12.66
C GLY A 32 15.57 -22.32 -13.32
N TRP A 33 16.31 -22.91 -14.26
CA TRP A 33 15.97 -24.20 -14.88
C TRP A 33 15.72 -25.33 -13.84
N ARG A 34 16.05 -25.10 -12.56
CA ARG A 34 15.70 -25.95 -11.42
C ARG A 34 14.22 -25.89 -10.99
N ALA A 35 13.51 -24.79 -11.15
CA ALA A 35 12.09 -24.73 -10.80
C ALA A 35 11.21 -25.54 -11.77
N ILE A 36 11.71 -25.79 -12.98
CA ILE A 36 11.03 -26.55 -14.03
C ILE A 36 11.33 -28.06 -13.92
N SER A 37 12.36 -28.46 -13.17
CA SER A 37 12.83 -29.84 -13.06
C SER A 37 12.72 -30.45 -11.65
N GLY A 38 12.36 -29.67 -10.63
CA GLY A 38 12.16 -30.16 -9.26
C GLY A 38 10.76 -30.73 -9.07
N GLY A 39 10.63 -32.05 -9.04
CA GLY A 39 9.38 -32.69 -8.62
C GLY A 39 9.07 -32.36 -7.16
N GLU A 40 7.84 -31.93 -6.87
CA GLU A 40 7.35 -31.78 -5.49
C GLU A 40 7.48 -33.11 -4.71
N TYR A 41 7.66 -33.00 -3.40
CA TYR A 41 7.74 -34.15 -2.50
C TYR A 41 6.47 -35.01 -2.60
N LYS A 42 6.61 -36.28 -3.01
CA LYS A 42 5.50 -37.21 -3.17
C LYS A 42 5.26 -37.99 -1.88
N ARG A 43 4.01 -38.01 -1.41
CA ARG A 43 3.57 -38.98 -0.39
C ARG A 43 3.43 -40.38 -1.04
N PRO A 44 3.79 -41.49 -0.36
CA PRO A 44 3.68 -42.83 -0.92
C PRO A 44 2.23 -43.14 -1.34
N GLY A 45 2.02 -43.51 -2.62
CA GLY A 45 0.70 -43.93 -3.15
C GLY A 45 0.09 -43.06 -4.26
N GLN A 46 0.66 -41.89 -4.59
CA GLN A 46 0.17 -41.07 -5.71
C GLN A 46 0.66 -41.56 -7.08
N THR A 47 -0.24 -41.57 -8.07
CA THR A 47 0.06 -41.87 -9.47
C THR A 47 0.96 -40.81 -10.10
N GLN A 48 1.89 -41.22 -10.97
CA GLN A 48 2.76 -40.28 -11.68
C GLN A 48 1.96 -39.50 -12.73
N ASP A 49 1.94 -38.17 -12.60
CA ASP A 49 1.47 -37.28 -13.65
C ASP A 49 2.52 -37.26 -14.78
N ASN A 50 2.28 -38.07 -15.82
CA ASN A 50 3.13 -38.19 -17.02
C ASN A 50 2.78 -37.15 -18.09
N THR A 51 2.15 -36.03 -17.74
CA THR A 51 1.89 -34.96 -18.70
C THR A 51 3.19 -34.29 -19.13
N PRO A 52 3.50 -34.26 -20.45
CA PRO A 52 4.73 -33.64 -20.92
C PRO A 52 4.71 -32.14 -20.67
N ILE A 53 5.89 -31.58 -20.39
CA ILE A 53 6.09 -30.21 -19.92
C ILE A 53 5.44 -29.17 -20.86
N TRP A 54 5.45 -29.39 -22.18
CA TRP A 54 4.80 -28.48 -23.14
C TRP A 54 3.28 -28.39 -23.02
N LYS A 55 2.60 -29.42 -22.48
CA LYS A 55 1.16 -29.35 -22.18
C LYS A 55 0.87 -28.56 -20.90
N LYS A 56 1.88 -28.33 -20.06
CA LYS A 56 1.79 -27.46 -18.87
C LYS A 56 2.02 -25.98 -19.21
N PHE A 57 2.52 -25.69 -20.41
CA PHE A 57 2.68 -24.33 -20.91
C PHE A 57 1.43 -23.88 -21.65
N ASP A 58 0.58 -23.09 -20.99
CA ASP A 58 -0.48 -22.33 -21.66
C ASP A 58 0.16 -21.18 -22.45
N PHE A 59 0.43 -21.40 -23.73
CA PHE A 59 0.96 -20.38 -24.63
C PHE A 59 0.02 -19.16 -24.74
N ASP A 60 -1.30 -19.39 -24.67
CA ASP A 60 -2.30 -18.32 -24.73
C ASP A 60 -2.15 -17.35 -23.55
N LYS A 61 -2.00 -17.87 -22.32
CA LYS A 61 -1.73 -17.05 -21.13
C LYS A 61 -0.40 -16.31 -21.23
N GLY A 62 0.62 -16.93 -21.83
CA GLY A 62 1.92 -16.29 -22.07
C GLY A 62 1.83 -15.11 -23.04
N VAL A 63 1.12 -15.27 -24.16
CA VAL A 63 0.91 -14.21 -25.15
C VAL A 63 0.07 -13.07 -24.58
N GLU A 64 -0.96 -13.39 -23.80
CA GLU A 64 -1.77 -12.39 -23.08
C GLU A 64 -0.92 -11.58 -22.09
N GLY A 65 -0.06 -12.23 -21.30
CA GLY A 65 0.85 -11.56 -20.39
C GLY A 65 1.82 -10.62 -21.11
N ILE A 66 2.40 -11.07 -22.22
CA ILE A 66 3.28 -10.24 -23.06
C ILE A 66 2.53 -9.03 -23.61
N ARG A 67 1.32 -9.22 -24.17
CA ARG A 67 0.48 -8.12 -24.67
C ARG A 67 0.15 -7.10 -23.58
N LYS A 68 -0.17 -7.57 -22.37
CA LYS A 68 -0.43 -6.71 -21.21
C LYS A 68 0.79 -5.87 -20.86
N HIS A 69 1.97 -6.47 -20.76
CA HIS A 69 3.20 -5.74 -20.45
C HIS A 69 3.61 -4.76 -21.55
N PHE A 70 3.46 -5.10 -22.83
CA PHE A 70 3.69 -4.15 -23.93
C PHE A 70 2.71 -2.98 -23.89
N THR A 71 1.45 -3.23 -23.53
CA THR A 71 0.45 -2.17 -23.36
C THR A 71 0.83 -1.23 -22.22
N LEU A 72 1.24 -1.77 -21.07
CA LEU A 72 1.72 -0.99 -19.93
C LEU A 72 2.96 -0.16 -20.29
N LEU A 73 3.91 -0.76 -21.00
CA LEU A 73 5.14 -0.09 -21.41
C LEU A 73 4.85 1.05 -22.40
N LYS A 74 3.97 0.81 -23.37
CA LYS A 74 3.52 1.85 -24.30
C LYS A 74 2.87 3.01 -23.55
N ASN A 75 2.03 2.71 -22.55
CA ASN A 75 1.37 3.73 -21.73
C ASN A 75 2.37 4.52 -20.88
N GLU A 76 3.40 3.87 -20.31
CA GLU A 76 4.47 4.54 -19.57
C GLU A 76 5.30 5.46 -20.45
N PHE A 77 5.68 5.02 -21.64
CA PHE A 77 6.44 5.84 -22.59
C PHE A 77 5.63 7.02 -23.10
N LEU A 78 4.36 6.82 -23.48
CA LEU A 78 3.50 7.91 -23.97
C LEU A 78 3.10 8.88 -22.86
N GLY A 79 2.81 8.40 -21.66
CA GLY A 79 2.46 9.21 -20.49
C GLY A 79 3.62 10.01 -19.89
N ARG A 80 4.84 9.91 -20.45
CA ARG A 80 5.93 10.86 -20.18
C ARG A 80 5.76 12.15 -21.01
N TRP A 81 5.13 12.06 -22.17
CA TRP A 81 4.99 13.15 -23.15
C TRP A 81 3.62 13.85 -23.08
N THR A 82 2.57 13.09 -22.81
CA THR A 82 1.30 13.62 -22.30
C THR A 82 1.35 13.56 -20.78
N GLY A 83 0.90 14.57 -20.04
CA GLY A 83 0.85 14.49 -18.57
C GLY A 83 0.04 13.28 -18.11
N PRO A 84 0.11 12.88 -16.82
CA PRO A 84 -0.68 11.78 -16.30
C PRO A 84 -2.16 11.96 -16.72
N GLU A 85 -2.73 10.97 -17.41
CA GLU A 85 -4.12 10.97 -17.91
C GLU A 85 -4.42 11.81 -19.17
N GLY A 86 -3.39 12.25 -19.92
CA GLY A 86 -3.60 12.89 -21.23
C GLY A 86 -3.82 14.40 -21.18
N LYS A 87 -3.72 15.02 -19.99
CA LYS A 87 -3.79 16.47 -19.80
C LYS A 87 -2.41 17.12 -19.96
N PRO A 88 -2.32 18.38 -20.40
CA PRO A 88 -1.05 19.11 -20.39
C PRO A 88 -0.54 19.27 -18.94
N LEU A 89 0.78 19.18 -18.75
CA LEU A 89 1.45 19.29 -17.43
C LEU A 89 1.03 20.53 -16.64
N ILE A 90 0.75 21.64 -17.32
CA ILE A 90 0.29 22.89 -16.70
C ILE A 90 -1.07 22.72 -16.01
N GLU A 91 -2.03 22.05 -16.65
CA GLU A 91 -3.34 21.79 -16.03
C GLU A 91 -3.19 20.86 -14.84
N HIS A 92 -2.33 19.84 -14.96
CA HIS A 92 -2.05 18.92 -13.86
C HIS A 92 -1.44 19.62 -12.63
N ILE A 93 -0.60 20.63 -12.84
CA ILE A 93 -0.01 21.45 -11.77
C ILE A 93 -1.04 22.40 -11.14
N LEU A 94 -2.00 22.89 -11.95
CA LEU A 94 -3.04 23.82 -11.50
C LEU A 94 -4.23 23.11 -10.83
N GLU A 95 -4.41 21.80 -11.07
CA GLU A 95 -5.46 20.99 -10.48
C GLU A 95 -5.38 21.00 -8.95
N GLN A 96 -6.32 21.71 -8.34
CA GLN A 96 -6.46 21.76 -6.89
C GLN A 96 -7.05 20.46 -6.33
N THR A 97 -7.75 19.66 -7.14
CA THR A 97 -8.35 18.41 -6.72
C THR A 97 -8.20 17.39 -7.83
N ARG A 98 -7.65 16.22 -7.48
CA ARG A 98 -7.48 15.09 -8.38
C ARG A 98 -8.18 13.88 -7.82
N VAL A 99 -9.09 13.29 -8.60
CA VAL A 99 -9.74 12.05 -8.21
C VAL A 99 -8.81 10.88 -8.53
N ILE A 100 -8.54 10.03 -7.55
CA ILE A 100 -7.63 8.89 -7.72
C ILE A 100 -8.41 7.60 -7.94
N TRP A 101 -9.51 7.41 -7.19
CA TRP A 101 -10.38 6.26 -7.34
C TRP A 101 -11.82 6.71 -7.54
N GLU A 102 -12.41 6.28 -8.66
CA GLU A 102 -13.82 6.42 -8.97
C GLU A 102 -14.46 5.05 -9.16
N PHE A 103 -15.67 4.88 -8.65
CA PHE A 103 -16.39 3.61 -8.68
C PHE A 103 -17.40 3.55 -9.83
N ARG A 104 -16.92 3.74 -11.07
CA ARG A 104 -17.73 3.66 -12.28
C ARG A 104 -17.66 2.27 -12.90
N GLY A 105 -18.60 1.41 -12.53
CA GLY A 105 -18.71 0.06 -13.08
C GLY A 105 -17.88 -1.00 -12.36
N PRO A 106 -18.01 -2.27 -12.79
CA PRO A 106 -17.46 -3.43 -12.05
C PRO A 106 -15.94 -3.50 -12.10
N GLU A 107 -15.31 -2.98 -13.15
CA GLU A 107 -13.85 -2.95 -13.30
C GLU A 107 -13.18 -2.16 -12.16
N SER A 108 -13.81 -1.08 -11.70
CA SER A 108 -13.33 -0.32 -10.54
C SER A 108 -13.28 -1.15 -9.27
N LEU A 109 -14.17 -2.14 -9.08
CA LEU A 109 -14.15 -2.99 -7.90
C LEU A 109 -12.96 -3.95 -7.89
N GLU A 110 -12.48 -4.36 -9.06
CA GLU A 110 -11.32 -5.25 -9.17
C GLU A 110 -10.02 -4.59 -8.68
N GLN A 111 -9.98 -3.26 -8.63
CA GLN A 111 -8.87 -2.50 -8.04
C GLN A 111 -8.82 -2.60 -6.52
N TRP A 112 -9.86 -3.12 -5.89
CA TRP A 112 -9.96 -3.25 -4.44
C TRP A 112 -9.91 -4.72 -4.03
N THR A 113 -9.47 -4.96 -2.80
CA THR A 113 -9.42 -6.27 -2.17
C THR A 113 -10.02 -6.13 -0.79
N VAL A 114 -11.01 -6.97 -0.52
CA VAL A 114 -11.66 -7.05 0.79
C VAL A 114 -11.03 -8.20 1.54
N SER A 115 -10.62 -7.92 2.77
CA SER A 115 -10.13 -8.91 3.72
C SER A 115 -10.92 -8.76 5.01
N SER A 116 -11.22 -9.87 5.65
CA SER A 116 -11.83 -9.89 6.98
C SER A 116 -11.06 -10.84 7.89
N ASP A 117 -11.39 -10.78 9.17
CA ASP A 117 -10.99 -11.72 10.21
C ASP A 117 -11.22 -13.20 9.87
N GLN A 118 -12.01 -13.52 8.85
CA GLN A 118 -12.16 -14.90 8.36
C GLN A 118 -10.83 -15.54 7.92
N GLU A 119 -9.85 -14.74 7.46
CA GLU A 119 -8.49 -15.21 7.14
C GLU A 119 -7.73 -15.77 8.36
N ILE A 120 -8.08 -15.29 9.56
CA ILE A 120 -7.49 -15.71 10.85
C ILE A 120 -8.40 -16.73 11.56
N GLY A 121 -9.54 -17.09 10.97
CA GLY A 121 -10.52 -18.03 11.52
C GLY A 121 -11.64 -17.39 12.33
N GLY A 122 -11.73 -16.06 12.38
CA GLY A 122 -12.86 -15.40 13.01
C GLY A 122 -14.12 -15.36 12.15
N ARG A 123 -15.14 -14.65 12.64
CA ARG A 123 -16.52 -14.74 12.13
C ARG A 123 -17.01 -13.49 11.41
N SER A 124 -16.13 -12.53 11.18
CA SER A 124 -16.51 -11.30 10.49
C SER A 124 -16.59 -11.53 8.98
N GLU A 125 -17.67 -11.05 8.38
CA GLU A 125 -17.94 -11.14 6.95
C GLU A 125 -17.94 -9.73 6.35
N ALA A 126 -17.28 -9.58 5.20
CA ALA A 126 -17.23 -8.32 4.48
C ALA A 126 -17.42 -8.58 2.97
N TYR A 127 -18.28 -7.81 2.35
CA TYR A 127 -18.63 -7.91 0.95
C TYR A 127 -18.51 -6.55 0.27
N LEU A 128 -18.19 -6.60 -1.02
CA LEU A 128 -18.11 -5.45 -1.89
C LEU A 128 -19.13 -5.56 -3.01
N LYS A 129 -19.90 -4.50 -3.22
CA LYS A 129 -20.88 -4.42 -4.31
C LYS A 129 -20.89 -3.02 -4.89
N LEU A 130 -21.32 -2.90 -6.15
CA LEU A 130 -21.69 -1.59 -6.69
C LEU A 130 -23.00 -1.10 -6.05
N GLY A 131 -23.02 0.17 -5.69
CA GLY A 131 -24.21 0.84 -5.19
C GLY A 131 -25.24 1.11 -6.29
N ARG A 132 -26.27 1.89 -5.94
CA ARG A 132 -27.34 2.22 -6.88
C ARG A 132 -26.77 2.99 -8.07
N ASN A 133 -27.19 2.63 -9.29
CA ASN A 133 -26.76 3.24 -10.55
C ASN A 133 -25.30 2.95 -10.96
N ASN A 134 -24.60 1.98 -10.36
CA ASN A 134 -23.23 1.60 -10.72
C ASN A 134 -22.19 2.74 -10.64
N THR A 135 -22.45 3.74 -9.80
CA THR A 135 -21.60 4.93 -9.63
C THR A 135 -20.84 4.95 -8.31
N THR A 136 -21.31 4.17 -7.33
CA THR A 136 -20.72 4.14 -5.98
C THR A 136 -20.30 2.73 -5.62
N CYS A 137 -19.41 2.63 -4.64
CA CYS A 137 -19.00 1.38 -4.03
C CYS A 137 -19.69 1.22 -2.67
N LEU A 138 -20.31 0.07 -2.47
CA LEU A 138 -21.01 -0.31 -1.25
C LEU A 138 -20.24 -1.45 -0.59
N MET A 139 -19.62 -1.14 0.54
CA MET A 139 -19.03 -2.12 1.45
C MET A 139 -20.05 -2.43 2.56
N TYR A 140 -20.37 -3.69 2.74
CA TYR A 140 -21.33 -4.12 3.76
C TYR A 140 -20.96 -5.49 4.31
N GLY A 141 -21.45 -5.81 5.48
CA GLY A 141 -21.16 -7.08 6.12
C GLY A 141 -21.57 -7.10 7.57
N THR A 142 -21.07 -8.08 8.30
CA THR A 142 -21.31 -8.24 9.75
C THR A 142 -19.98 -8.33 10.46
N LEU A 143 -19.75 -7.44 11.42
CA LEU A 143 -18.57 -7.49 12.28
C LEU A 143 -18.87 -8.39 13.48
N CYS A 144 -17.93 -9.29 13.79
CA CYS A 144 -17.98 -10.12 14.99
C CYS A 144 -16.60 -10.17 15.65
N SER A 145 -16.51 -9.66 16.87
CA SER A 145 -15.29 -9.49 17.66
C SER A 145 -14.98 -10.69 18.56
N ALA A 146 -15.79 -11.75 18.45
CA ALA A 146 -15.58 -12.98 19.19
C ALA A 146 -14.35 -13.72 18.65
N PRO A 147 -13.31 -13.96 19.47
CA PRO A 147 -12.11 -14.64 19.01
C PRO A 147 -12.40 -16.10 18.64
N PRO A 148 -11.69 -16.66 17.65
CA PRO A 148 -11.77 -18.08 17.34
C PRO A 148 -11.22 -18.93 18.50
N ARG A 149 -11.65 -20.19 18.56
CA ARG A 149 -11.31 -21.13 19.65
C ARG A 149 -9.97 -21.83 19.42
N ASP A 150 -8.98 -21.12 18.87
CA ASP A 150 -7.67 -21.69 18.53
C ASP A 150 -6.65 -21.53 19.67
N GLY A 151 -6.92 -20.67 20.65
CA GLY A 151 -6.04 -20.42 21.80
C GLY A 151 -4.85 -19.50 21.52
N GLU A 152 -4.55 -19.21 20.25
CA GLU A 152 -3.48 -18.29 19.84
C GLU A 152 -4.00 -16.86 19.61
N THR A 153 -5.12 -16.73 18.89
CA THR A 153 -5.71 -15.43 18.51
C THR A 153 -6.42 -14.78 19.69
N ARG A 154 -5.87 -13.65 20.16
CA ARG A 154 -6.44 -12.87 21.27
C ARG A 154 -7.45 -11.81 20.83
N TYR A 155 -7.32 -11.30 19.61
CA TYR A 155 -8.13 -10.22 19.07
C TYR A 155 -8.63 -10.61 17.69
N SER A 156 -9.93 -10.43 17.47
CA SER A 156 -10.63 -10.67 16.22
C SER A 156 -11.67 -9.56 16.02
N GLY A 157 -12.38 -9.57 14.90
CA GLY A 157 -13.34 -8.51 14.57
C GLY A 157 -12.72 -7.34 13.82
N TYR A 158 -12.19 -7.61 12.62
CA TYR A 158 -11.89 -6.55 11.65
C TYR A 158 -12.46 -6.89 10.28
N CYS A 159 -12.84 -5.84 9.57
CA CYS A 159 -13.20 -5.87 8.15
C CYS A 159 -12.44 -4.75 7.45
N THR A 160 -11.68 -5.07 6.42
CA THR A 160 -10.89 -4.08 5.69
C THR A 160 -11.14 -4.19 4.19
N MET A 161 -11.19 -3.03 3.55
CA MET A 161 -11.12 -2.91 2.11
C MET A 161 -9.84 -2.14 1.78
N ARG A 162 -9.01 -2.64 0.88
CA ARG A 162 -7.72 -2.04 0.49
C ARG A 162 -7.61 -1.95 -1.02
N SER A 163 -7.11 -0.83 -1.53
CA SER A 163 -6.77 -0.71 -2.94
C SER A 163 -5.52 -1.53 -3.27
N LYS A 164 -5.50 -2.13 -4.46
CA LYS A 164 -4.33 -2.82 -4.97
C LYS A 164 -3.27 -1.78 -5.34
N PRO A 165 -1.99 -2.02 -5.01
CA PRO A 165 -0.93 -1.11 -5.41
C PRO A 165 -0.87 -1.05 -6.95
N PRO A 166 -0.64 0.13 -7.54
CA PRO A 166 -0.49 0.23 -8.97
C PRO A 166 0.75 -0.54 -9.41
N MET A 167 0.59 -1.39 -10.42
CA MET A 167 1.67 -2.18 -11.01
C MET A 167 2.04 -1.58 -12.38
N GLY A 168 3.32 -1.33 -12.58
CA GLY A 168 3.89 -0.87 -13.84
C GLY A 168 4.23 -2.03 -14.78
N SER A 169 4.99 -1.72 -15.82
CA SER A 169 5.51 -2.74 -16.75
C SER A 169 6.36 -3.77 -16.01
N PHE A 170 6.30 -5.02 -16.47
CA PHE A 170 7.05 -6.16 -15.89
C PHE A 170 6.85 -6.37 -14.38
N ASP A 171 5.66 -6.08 -13.86
CA ASP A 171 5.35 -6.22 -12.43
C ASP A 171 6.21 -5.31 -11.54
N SER A 172 6.70 -4.20 -12.12
CA SER A 172 7.42 -3.18 -11.37
C SER A 172 6.45 -2.48 -10.43
N LYS A 173 6.85 -2.30 -9.16
CA LYS A 173 6.06 -1.51 -8.23
C LYS A 173 6.00 -0.06 -8.71
N LYS A 174 4.78 0.47 -8.78
CA LYS A 174 4.54 1.90 -9.01
C LYS A 174 3.95 2.51 -7.75
N HIS A 175 4.12 3.82 -7.62
CA HIS A 175 3.59 4.59 -6.51
C HIS A 175 2.74 5.74 -7.03
N HIS A 176 1.82 6.18 -6.19
CA HIS A 176 1.12 7.44 -6.37
C HIS A 176 1.97 8.55 -5.74
N ASP A 177 2.30 9.54 -6.56
CA ASP A 177 2.92 10.78 -6.11
C ASP A 177 1.83 11.79 -5.77
N TRP A 178 1.71 12.10 -4.48
CA TRP A 178 0.79 13.08 -3.89
C TRP A 178 1.53 14.29 -3.33
N SER A 179 2.81 14.49 -3.64
CA SER A 179 3.62 15.60 -3.12
C SER A 179 3.01 16.99 -3.35
N SER A 180 2.23 17.16 -4.43
CA SER A 180 1.52 18.41 -4.75
C SER A 180 0.23 18.65 -3.95
N PHE A 181 -0.22 17.68 -3.16
CA PHE A 181 -1.49 17.71 -2.43
C PHE A 181 -1.26 17.60 -0.92
N ASN A 182 -2.15 18.19 -0.13
CA ASN A 182 -2.02 18.21 1.33
C ASN A 182 -3.20 17.54 2.07
N THR A 183 -4.32 17.32 1.38
CA THR A 183 -5.55 16.79 1.98
C THR A 183 -6.08 15.62 1.16
N LEU A 184 -6.53 14.59 1.87
CA LEU A 184 -7.33 13.50 1.32
C LEU A 184 -8.82 13.91 1.35
N HIS A 185 -9.48 13.85 0.21
CA HIS A 185 -10.88 14.21 0.04
C HIS A 185 -11.71 12.98 -0.32
N LEU A 186 -12.67 12.65 0.54
CA LEU A 186 -13.50 11.47 0.43
C LEU A 186 -14.96 11.87 0.47
N ARG A 187 -15.75 11.31 -0.43
CA ARG A 187 -17.21 11.45 -0.38
C ARG A 187 -17.83 10.12 -0.01
N ILE A 188 -18.40 10.08 1.19
CA ILE A 188 -18.84 8.84 1.85
C ILE A 188 -20.23 8.98 2.44
N ARG A 189 -20.90 7.85 2.61
CA ARG A 189 -22.15 7.73 3.35
C ARG A 189 -22.03 6.51 4.26
N GLY A 190 -22.01 6.74 5.56
CA GLY A 190 -21.77 5.71 6.57
C GLY A 190 -22.94 5.51 7.53
N ASP A 191 -22.83 4.44 8.29
CA ASP A 191 -23.78 3.93 9.28
C ASP A 191 -23.68 4.58 10.67
N GLY A 192 -22.71 5.49 10.88
CA GLY A 192 -22.49 6.15 12.17
C GLY A 192 -21.34 5.55 12.96
N ARG A 193 -20.67 4.53 12.42
CA ARG A 193 -19.54 3.85 13.06
C ARG A 193 -18.22 4.60 12.81
N PRO A 194 -17.23 4.44 13.71
CA PRO A 194 -15.89 4.95 13.48
C PRO A 194 -15.12 3.99 12.56
N TRP A 195 -14.74 4.51 11.39
CA TRP A 195 -13.91 3.84 10.42
C TRP A 195 -12.46 4.31 10.56
N MET A 196 -11.51 3.47 10.17
CA MET A 196 -10.10 3.83 10.11
C MET A 196 -9.66 3.92 8.65
N ILE A 197 -9.05 5.03 8.27
CA ILE A 197 -8.44 5.20 6.97
C ILE A 197 -6.96 4.91 7.11
N ASN A 198 -6.47 3.97 6.32
CA ASN A 198 -5.10 3.50 6.34
C ASN A 198 -4.44 3.85 5.01
N VAL A 199 -3.31 4.55 5.06
CA VAL A 199 -2.48 4.85 3.89
C VAL A 199 -1.18 4.09 4.04
N GLY A 200 -0.93 3.16 3.11
CA GLY A 200 0.34 2.44 3.03
C GLY A 200 1.29 3.18 2.11
N ALA A 201 2.41 3.66 2.65
CA ALA A 201 3.51 4.23 1.87
C ALA A 201 4.67 3.22 1.78
N GLU A 202 5.46 3.26 0.70
CA GLU A 202 6.65 2.41 0.63
C GLU A 202 7.77 2.98 1.50
N THR A 203 8.12 2.23 2.54
CA THR A 203 9.23 2.57 3.41
C THR A 203 10.56 2.01 2.88
N TYR A 204 11.67 2.73 3.09
CA TYR A 204 12.99 2.32 2.60
C TYR A 204 13.51 1.05 3.27
N PHE A 205 13.18 0.85 4.55
CA PHE A 205 13.64 -0.29 5.33
C PHE A 205 12.66 -1.46 5.23
N SER A 206 13.19 -2.65 4.92
CA SER A 206 12.39 -3.89 4.80
C SER A 206 11.63 -4.26 6.08
N HIS A 207 12.12 -3.84 7.25
CA HIS A 207 11.46 -4.08 8.54
C HIS A 207 10.20 -3.23 8.74
N GLN A 208 10.09 -2.10 8.03
CA GLN A 208 8.99 -1.14 8.09
C GLN A 208 7.90 -1.41 7.03
N LYS A 209 7.86 -2.63 6.51
CA LYS A 209 6.89 -3.04 5.48
C LYS A 209 5.44 -3.05 6.00
N ASP A 210 5.26 -3.26 7.30
CA ASP A 210 3.95 -3.33 7.95
C ASP A 210 3.50 -1.97 8.51
N ASP A 211 4.25 -0.91 8.21
CA ASP A 211 3.94 0.45 8.66
C ASP A 211 2.84 1.05 7.79
N MET A 212 1.84 1.62 8.46
CA MET A 212 0.70 2.28 7.84
C MET A 212 0.41 3.58 8.56
N TYR A 213 -0.06 4.56 7.80
CA TYR A 213 -0.51 5.83 8.33
C TYR A 213 -2.01 5.76 8.51
N SER A 214 -2.48 5.92 9.73
CA SER A 214 -3.88 5.72 10.10
C SER A 214 -4.53 7.03 10.52
N TYR A 215 -5.82 7.16 10.24
CA TYR A 215 -6.67 8.25 10.72
C TYR A 215 -8.06 7.74 11.05
N PHE A 216 -8.65 8.23 12.14
CA PHE A 216 -10.01 7.86 12.54
C PHE A 216 -11.05 8.75 11.88
N LEU A 217 -11.91 8.13 11.08
CA LEU A 217 -13.01 8.74 10.37
C LEU A 217 -14.33 8.45 11.10
N TYR A 218 -14.98 9.49 11.58
CA TYR A 218 -16.30 9.38 12.21
C TYR A 218 -17.39 9.71 11.19
N THR A 219 -18.25 8.73 10.90
CA THR A 219 -19.41 8.91 10.04
C THR A 219 -20.59 9.42 10.86
N ARG A 220 -21.42 10.31 10.30
CA ARG A 220 -22.54 10.90 11.06
C ARG A 220 -23.72 9.95 11.29
N GLY A 221 -23.80 8.85 10.54
CA GLY A 221 -24.94 7.94 10.53
C GLY A 221 -26.16 8.56 9.84
N GLY A 222 -26.67 7.91 8.80
CA GLY A 222 -27.90 8.34 8.14
C GLY A 222 -27.84 8.27 6.60
N PRO A 223 -28.91 8.70 5.91
CA PRO A 223 -29.03 8.54 4.47
C PRO A 223 -28.21 9.55 3.65
N TYR A 224 -27.57 10.52 4.31
CA TYR A 224 -26.92 11.67 3.68
C TYR A 224 -25.46 11.40 3.33
N TRP A 225 -25.04 11.95 2.19
CA TRP A 225 -23.64 12.00 1.80
C TRP A 225 -22.88 13.03 2.64
N GLN A 226 -21.64 12.69 2.96
CA GLN A 226 -20.71 13.51 3.69
C GLN A 226 -19.40 13.63 2.90
N ASP A 227 -19.02 14.87 2.59
CA ASP A 227 -17.70 15.19 2.07
C ASP A 227 -16.74 15.40 3.25
N VAL A 228 -15.65 14.64 3.26
CA VAL A 228 -14.66 14.61 4.33
C VAL A 228 -13.31 14.99 3.75
N LYS A 229 -12.71 16.05 4.29
CA LYS A 229 -11.35 16.46 3.97
C LYS A 229 -10.45 16.19 5.17
N ILE A 230 -9.42 15.38 4.98
CA ILE A 230 -8.50 14.95 6.02
C ILE A 230 -7.10 15.40 5.61
N PRO A 231 -6.48 16.35 6.33
CA PRO A 231 -5.10 16.72 6.07
C PRO A 231 -4.14 15.56 6.33
N PHE A 232 -3.13 15.41 5.46
CA PHE A 232 -2.10 14.39 5.62
C PHE A 232 -1.27 14.59 6.90
N SER A 233 -1.17 15.83 7.40
CA SER A 233 -0.51 16.17 8.68
C SER A 233 -1.10 15.47 9.91
N LYS A 234 -2.37 15.05 9.83
CA LYS A 234 -3.10 14.44 10.95
C LYS A 234 -3.02 12.92 10.97
N PHE A 235 -2.43 12.29 9.96
CA PHE A 235 -2.25 10.84 9.98
C PHE A 235 -1.13 10.46 10.94
N PHE A 236 -1.38 9.45 11.78
CA PHE A 236 -0.38 8.91 12.69
C PHE A 236 0.15 7.58 12.17
N LEU A 237 1.42 7.31 12.43
CA LEU A 237 2.07 6.05 12.10
C LEU A 237 1.61 4.95 13.06
N SER A 238 1.16 3.83 12.48
CA SER A 238 0.91 2.58 13.19
C SER A 238 1.62 1.43 12.49
N SER A 239 2.16 0.49 13.27
CA SER A 239 2.81 -0.72 12.78
C SER A 239 2.17 -1.92 13.45
N ARG A 240 1.67 -2.87 12.65
CA ARG A 240 0.99 -4.09 13.15
C ARG A 240 -0.11 -3.81 14.19
N GLY A 241 -0.87 -2.74 14.00
CA GLY A 241 -1.94 -2.33 14.92
C GLY A 241 -1.47 -1.66 16.21
N ARG A 242 -0.18 -1.33 16.34
CA ARG A 242 0.35 -0.52 17.44
C ARG A 242 0.79 0.85 16.93
N ILE A 243 0.29 1.90 17.57
CA ILE A 243 0.76 3.27 17.33
C ILE A 243 2.23 3.33 17.74
N GLN A 244 3.07 3.87 16.87
CA GLN A 244 4.49 4.03 17.16
C GLN A 244 4.71 5.29 18.01
N ASP A 245 5.71 5.27 18.89
CA ASP A 245 6.05 6.48 19.64
C ASP A 245 6.79 7.50 18.77
N ASP A 246 7.65 7.00 17.87
CA ASP A 246 8.38 7.82 16.91
C ASP A 246 7.48 8.07 15.70
N GLN A 247 6.97 9.28 15.63
CA GLN A 247 5.98 9.72 14.67
C GLN A 247 6.68 10.56 13.60
N HIS A 248 6.44 10.24 12.32
CA HIS A 248 7.00 10.95 11.18
C HIS A 248 5.92 11.32 10.17
N PRO A 249 6.12 12.38 9.35
CA PRO A 249 5.16 12.77 8.35
C PRO A 249 5.01 11.69 7.26
N LEU A 250 3.81 11.62 6.66
CA LEU A 250 3.51 10.73 5.55
C LEU A 250 4.37 11.05 4.33
N TRP A 251 4.99 10.02 3.77
CA TRP A 251 5.72 10.13 2.50
C TRP A 251 4.75 10.15 1.32
N LEU A 252 4.45 11.36 0.87
CA LEU A 252 3.49 11.61 -0.19
C LEU A 252 4.00 11.21 -1.57
N ASP A 253 5.32 11.08 -1.78
CA ASP A 253 5.93 10.69 -3.05
C ASP A 253 5.74 9.20 -3.38
N LYS A 254 5.59 8.36 -2.35
CA LYS A 254 5.60 6.89 -2.46
C LYS A 254 4.38 6.23 -1.85
N VAL A 255 3.19 6.73 -2.17
CA VAL A 255 1.96 6.10 -1.67
C VAL A 255 1.59 4.88 -2.50
N ASN A 256 1.41 3.73 -1.84
CA ASN A 256 1.08 2.46 -2.50
C ASN A 256 -0.42 2.21 -2.53
N THR A 257 -1.04 2.28 -1.36
CA THR A 257 -2.40 1.76 -1.15
C THR A 257 -3.15 2.64 -0.16
N ILE A 258 -4.47 2.74 -0.37
CA ILE A 258 -5.41 3.22 0.65
C ILE A 258 -6.24 2.03 1.10
N GLY A 259 -6.46 1.93 2.40
CA GLY A 259 -7.40 1.02 3.01
C GLY A 259 -8.41 1.77 3.86
N ILE A 260 -9.60 1.20 3.96
CA ILE A 260 -10.64 1.60 4.89
C ILE A 260 -10.95 0.37 5.73
N THR A 261 -10.78 0.49 7.04
CA THR A 261 -10.85 -0.63 7.98
C THR A 261 -11.85 -0.31 9.08
N LEU A 262 -12.71 -1.27 9.39
CA LEU A 262 -13.60 -1.26 10.53
C LEU A 262 -13.04 -2.21 11.61
N GLY A 263 -12.98 -1.73 12.85
CA GLY A 263 -12.42 -2.45 13.99
C GLY A 263 -12.80 -1.82 15.32
N ASP A 264 -14.06 -1.42 15.47
CA ASP A 264 -14.60 -0.70 16.64
C ASP A 264 -15.06 -1.62 17.78
N LYS A 265 -14.90 -2.95 17.61
CA LYS A 265 -15.38 -4.00 18.52
C LYS A 265 -16.89 -3.99 18.79
N ALA A 266 -17.68 -3.25 17.99
CA ALA A 266 -19.12 -3.26 18.09
C ALA A 266 -19.68 -4.36 17.19
N ASP A 267 -20.23 -5.42 17.76
CA ASP A 267 -20.74 -6.50 16.93
C ASP A 267 -22.04 -6.08 16.24
N GLY A 268 -22.16 -6.40 14.94
CA GLY A 268 -23.36 -6.10 14.18
C GLY A 268 -23.11 -5.78 12.70
N PRO A 269 -24.21 -5.57 11.95
CA PRO A 269 -24.12 -5.19 10.55
C PRO A 269 -23.47 -3.83 10.41
N PHE A 270 -22.74 -3.64 9.32
CA PHE A 270 -22.20 -2.34 8.93
C PHE A 270 -22.45 -2.07 7.46
N GLN A 271 -22.49 -0.78 7.13
CA GLN A 271 -22.64 -0.32 5.76
C GLN A 271 -21.86 0.97 5.55
N LEU A 272 -20.98 0.97 4.55
CA LEU A 272 -20.27 2.14 4.09
C LEU A 272 -20.38 2.24 2.57
N GLU A 273 -20.89 3.38 2.11
CA GLU A 273 -20.91 3.74 0.71
C GLU A 273 -19.88 4.82 0.41
N ILE A 274 -19.17 4.66 -0.70
CA ILE A 274 -18.10 5.54 -1.14
C ILE A 274 -18.37 5.93 -2.58
N ASP A 275 -18.41 7.22 -2.87
CA ASP A 275 -18.61 7.77 -4.22
C ASP A 275 -17.26 7.88 -4.93
N PHE A 276 -16.31 8.58 -4.31
CA PHE A 276 -14.95 8.72 -4.83
C PHE A 276 -13.94 8.95 -3.70
N VAL A 277 -12.68 8.69 -4.05
CA VAL A 277 -11.51 9.05 -3.25
C VAL A 277 -10.61 9.95 -4.08
N ALA A 278 -10.37 11.16 -3.59
CA ALA A 278 -9.62 12.21 -4.25
C ALA A 278 -8.54 12.77 -3.32
N VAL A 279 -7.56 13.44 -3.91
CA VAL A 279 -6.56 14.25 -3.21
C VAL A 279 -6.78 15.71 -3.59
N CYS A 280 -6.60 16.61 -2.64
CA CYS A 280 -6.85 18.03 -2.79
C CYS A 280 -5.70 18.84 -2.19
N ASN A 281 -5.43 19.99 -2.80
CA ASN A 281 -4.50 20.99 -2.31
C ASN A 281 -5.30 22.16 -1.72
N ASP A 282 -5.45 22.15 -0.40
CA ASP A 282 -6.10 23.20 0.37
C ASP A 282 -5.09 24.25 0.83
N ARG A 283 -5.11 25.43 0.19
CA ARG A 283 -4.17 26.52 0.51
C ARG A 283 -4.31 27.06 1.93
N ALA A 284 -5.44 26.82 2.60
CA ALA A 284 -5.62 27.26 3.98
C ALA A 284 -4.85 26.39 4.98
N HIS A 285 -4.55 25.14 4.61
CA HIS A 285 -3.86 24.19 5.48
C HIS A 285 -2.35 24.24 5.28
N THR A 286 -1.64 24.79 6.26
CA THR A 286 -0.19 25.01 6.23
C THR A 286 0.59 24.11 7.20
N GLU A 287 -0.11 23.32 8.02
CA GLU A 287 0.52 22.41 8.98
C GLU A 287 1.12 21.20 8.25
N GLU A 288 2.42 20.97 8.45
CA GLU A 288 3.14 19.83 7.87
C GLU A 288 2.96 18.57 8.72
N PHE A 289 2.95 18.71 10.06
CA PHE A 289 2.86 17.58 10.98
C PHE A 289 2.23 17.99 12.31
N ALA A 290 1.18 17.28 12.72
CA ALA A 290 0.40 17.64 13.91
C ALA A 290 0.96 17.05 15.22
N TYR A 291 1.84 16.04 15.15
CA TYR A 291 2.30 15.30 16.33
C TYR A 291 3.63 15.83 16.85
N GLU A 292 3.71 16.04 18.16
CA GLU A 292 4.93 16.53 18.81
C GLU A 292 6.01 15.44 18.86
N VAL A 293 7.22 15.78 18.44
CA VAL A 293 8.40 14.94 18.62
C VAL A 293 9.13 15.40 19.88
N TYR A 294 8.96 14.67 20.99
CA TYR A 294 9.71 14.95 22.21
C TYR A 294 11.18 14.56 22.02
N LYS A 295 12.11 15.49 22.30
CA LYS A 295 13.54 15.16 22.43
C LYS A 295 13.71 14.22 23.63
N ARG A 296 13.90 12.92 23.36
CA ARG A 296 14.04 11.89 24.40
C ARG A 296 15.30 12.07 25.28
N ASN A 297 16.34 12.70 24.75
CA ASN A 297 17.56 13.01 25.52
C ASN A 297 17.72 14.52 25.69
N PRO A 298 17.92 15.03 26.92
CA PRO A 298 18.44 16.38 27.11
C PRO A 298 19.88 16.45 26.55
N GLU A 299 20.20 17.55 25.88
CA GLU A 299 21.57 17.83 25.45
C GLU A 299 22.42 18.04 26.73
N VAL A 300 23.39 17.14 26.95
CA VAL A 300 24.35 17.17 28.06
C VAL A 300 25.55 18.00 27.67
#